data_AF-A0A7C2GHC3-F1
#
_entry.id   AF-A0A7C2GHC3-F1
#
_cell.length_a   1.000
_cell.length_b   1.000
_cell.length_c   1.000
_cell.angle_alpha   90.00
_cell.angle_beta   90.00
_cell.angle_gamma   90.00
#
_symmetry.space_group_name_H-M   'P 1'
#
loop_
_entity.id
_entity.type
_entity.pdbx_description
1 polymer ?
#
loop_
_entity_poly.entity_id
_entity_poly.type
_entity_poly.pdbx_seq_one_letter_code
_entity_poly.pdbx_strand_id
1 'polypeptide(L)'
;MSKIIAVHSYKGGTGKTLLSVNLAATLVKHGKKVCLFDLDFRAPSLFAILKVESTEYWLNDYLNGLCEINKVLIDLSSRLQTKD
;
A
#
# COMPACT_ATOMS: atom_id res chain seq x y z
N MET A 1 -16.26 -9.03 7.95
CA MET A 1 -16.25 -8.53 6.55
C MET A 1 -15.22 -7.41 6.44
N SER A 2 -14.36 -7.44 5.43
CA SER A 2 -13.37 -6.38 5.19
C SER A 2 -14.07 -5.12 4.65
N LYS A 3 -13.58 -3.93 5.03
CA LYS A 3 -13.98 -2.67 4.40
C LYS A 3 -12.99 -2.32 3.30
N ILE A 4 -13.48 -1.98 2.12
CA ILE A 4 -12.67 -1.59 0.96
C ILE A 4 -12.86 -0.09 0.73
N ILE A 5 -11.74 0.64 0.63
CA ILE A 5 -11.72 2.08 0.37
C ILE A 5 -10.85 2.31 -0.87
N ALA A 6 -11.45 2.84 -1.94
CA ALA A 6 -10.72 3.23 -3.14
C ALA A 6 -10.48 4.74 -3.13
N VAL A 7 -9.23 5.16 -3.34
CA VAL A 7 -8.85 6.58 -3.41
C VAL A 7 -8.48 6.91 -4.86
N HIS A 8 -9.24 7.79 -5.49
CA HIS A 8 -9.06 8.15 -6.91
C HIS A 8 -9.15 9.67 -7.13
N SER A 9 -8.64 10.13 -8.27
CA SER A 9 -8.69 11.52 -8.74
C SER A 9 -8.37 11.54 -10.24
N TYR A 10 -9.03 12.44 -10.97
CA TYR A 10 -8.83 12.63 -12.41
C TYR A 10 -7.47 13.22 -12.79
N LYS A 11 -6.69 13.72 -11.81
CA LYS A 11 -5.40 14.39 -12.03
C LYS A 11 -4.27 13.80 -11.19
N GLY A 12 -3.06 13.80 -11.74
CA GLY A 12 -1.81 13.56 -11.01
C GLY A 12 -1.46 14.70 -10.04
N GLY A 13 -0.64 14.41 -9.03
CA GLY A 13 -0.17 15.45 -8.08
C GLY A 13 -1.21 15.97 -7.07
N THR A 14 -2.38 15.32 -6.97
CA THR A 14 -3.46 15.70 -6.04
C THR A 14 -3.30 15.14 -4.62
N GLY A 15 -2.19 14.46 -4.33
CA GLY A 15 -1.89 13.93 -3.00
C GLY A 15 -2.55 12.61 -2.63
N LYS A 16 -3.19 11.89 -3.57
CA LYS A 16 -3.87 10.60 -3.34
C LYS A 16 -3.03 9.59 -2.56
N THR A 17 -1.79 9.33 -3.00
CA THR A 17 -0.92 8.33 -2.38
C THR A 17 -0.57 8.74 -0.95
N LEU A 18 -0.25 10.03 -0.74
CA LEU A 18 0.06 10.56 0.58
C LEU A 18 -1.15 10.47 1.53
N LEU A 19 -2.34 10.80 1.05
CA LEU A 19 -3.59 10.64 1.79
C LEU A 19 -3.83 9.16 2.14
N SER A 20 -3.65 8.26 1.19
CA SER A 20 -3.88 6.82 1.37
C SER A 20 -2.94 6.22 2.41
N VAL A 21 -1.65 6.60 2.38
CA VAL A 21 -0.65 6.18 3.38
C VAL A 21 -1.01 6.68 4.78
N ASN A 22 -1.37 7.96 4.93
CA ASN A 22 -1.73 8.53 6.24
C ASN A 22 -3.05 7.98 6.78
N LEU A 23 -4.03 7.72 5.91
CA LEU A 23 -5.28 7.06 6.28
C LEU A 23 -5.00 5.63 6.78
N ALA A 24 -4.18 4.86 6.06
CA ALA A 24 -3.79 3.52 6.46
C ALA A 24 -3.06 3.54 7.82
N ALA A 25 -2.07 4.41 8.00
CA ALA A 25 -1.34 4.55 9.25
C ALA A 25 -2.26 4.94 10.43
N THR A 26 -3.21 5.84 10.19
CA THR A 26 -4.21 6.24 11.20
C THR A 26 -5.10 5.08 11.60
N LEU A 27 -5.58 4.29 10.64
CA LEU A 27 -6.40 3.12 10.91
C LEU A 27 -5.63 2.06 11.70
N VAL A 28 -4.36 1.82 11.36
CA VAL A 28 -3.50 0.90 12.13
C VAL A 28 -3.32 1.39 13.57
N LYS A 29 -3.08 2.68 13.79
CA LYS A 29 -3.01 3.28 15.14
C LYS A 29 -4.31 3.12 15.95
N HIS A 30 -5.44 2.87 15.30
CA HIS A 30 -6.73 2.57 15.95
C HIS A 30 -7.02 1.05 16.00
N GLY A 31 -5.97 0.22 15.99
CA GLY A 31 -6.05 -1.24 16.14
C GLY A 31 -6.64 -1.97 14.93
N LYS A 32 -6.68 -1.35 13.75
CA LYS A 32 -7.19 -2.01 12.53
C LYS A 32 -6.05 -2.72 11.79
N LYS A 33 -6.33 -3.93 11.31
CA LYS A 33 -5.48 -4.61 10.32
C LYS A 33 -5.75 -3.98 8.95
N VAL A 34 -4.71 -3.42 8.33
CA VAL A 34 -4.83 -2.68 7.06
C VAL A 34 -3.87 -3.27 6.04
N CYS A 35 -4.36 -3.45 4.82
CA CYS A 35 -3.54 -3.72 3.64
C CYS A 35 -3.73 -2.54 2.68
N LEU A 36 -2.62 -2.02 2.14
CA LEU A 36 -2.60 -0.88 1.24
C LEU A 36 -2.04 -1.31 -0.11
N PHE A 37 -2.80 -1.08 -1.17
CA PHE A 37 -2.42 -1.42 -2.54
C PHE A 37 -2.11 -0.15 -3.34
N ASP A 38 -1.02 -0.16 -4.10
CA ASP A 38 -0.78 0.82 -5.16
C ASP A 38 -1.31 0.23 -6.48
N LEU A 39 -2.40 0.82 -6.99
CA LEU A 39 -3.02 0.43 -8.25
C LEU A 39 -2.74 1.46 -9.36
N ASP A 40 -1.76 2.35 -9.16
CA ASP A 40 -1.23 3.20 -10.22
C ASP A 40 -0.10 2.47 -10.95
N PHE A 41 -0.46 1.65 -11.94
CA PHE A 41 0.51 0.87 -12.72
C PHE A 41 1.36 1.71 -13.68
N ARG A 42 1.01 2.98 -13.90
CA ARG A 42 1.73 3.87 -14.83
C ARG A 42 2.83 4.65 -14.13
N ALA A 43 2.58 5.08 -12.90
CA ALA A 43 3.52 5.85 -12.10
C ALA A 43 3.34 5.56 -10.60
N PRO A 44 3.67 4.33 -10.14
CA PRO A 44 3.53 3.96 -8.73
C PRO A 44 4.43 4.83 -7.86
N SER A 45 3.94 5.21 -6.70
CA SER A 45 4.64 6.14 -5.79
C SER A 45 4.63 5.67 -4.34
N LEU A 46 3.90 4.60 -4.04
CA LEU A 46 3.75 4.08 -2.68
C LEU A 46 5.10 3.61 -2.11
N PHE A 47 5.90 2.89 -2.90
CA PHE A 47 7.20 2.36 -2.46
C PHE A 47 8.16 3.47 -2.03
N ALA A 48 8.17 4.60 -2.76
CA ALA A 48 9.02 5.74 -2.47
C ALA A 48 8.61 6.44 -1.16
N ILE A 49 7.30 6.64 -0.94
CA ILE A 49 6.78 7.24 0.29
C ILE A 49 7.07 6.35 1.50
N LEU A 50 6.89 5.03 1.35
CA LEU A 50 7.11 4.06 2.42
C LEU A 50 8.58 3.66 2.59
N LYS A 51 9.49 4.16 1.74
CA LYS A 51 10.92 3.80 1.74
C LYS A 51 11.11 2.28 1.69
N VAL A 52 10.52 1.67 0.66
CA VAL A 52 10.77 0.27 0.29
C VAL A 52 11.84 0.30 -0.80
N GLU A 53 13.03 -0.23 -0.49
CA GLU A 53 14.21 -0.11 -1.37
C GLU A 53 14.14 -1.03 -2.58
N SER A 54 13.80 -2.29 -2.38
CA SER A 54 13.57 -3.25 -3.46
C SER A 54 12.76 -4.45 -2.96
N THR A 55 12.06 -5.10 -3.88
CA THR A 55 11.37 -6.37 -3.68
C THR A 55 11.63 -7.23 -4.91
N GLU A 56 11.63 -8.55 -4.72
CA GLU A 56 11.81 -9.53 -5.80
C GLU A 56 10.62 -9.52 -6.77
N TYR A 57 9.41 -9.31 -6.24
CA TYR A 57 8.17 -9.29 -7.02
C TYR A 57 7.31 -8.07 -6.69
N TRP A 58 6.65 -7.56 -7.72
CA TRP A 58 5.69 -6.46 -7.67
C TRP A 58 4.29 -6.96 -8.02
N LEU A 59 3.27 -6.16 -7.74
CA LEU A 59 1.87 -6.51 -8.02
C LEU A 59 1.64 -6.89 -9.50
N ASN A 60 2.38 -6.27 -10.42
CA ASN A 60 2.32 -6.63 -11.85
C ASN A 60 2.76 -8.08 -12.12
N ASP A 61 3.75 -8.60 -11.39
CA ASP A 61 4.22 -9.98 -11.55
C ASP A 61 3.14 -10.98 -11.14
N TYR A 62 2.40 -10.68 -10.07
CA TYR A 62 1.22 -11.46 -9.67
C TYR A 62 0.11 -11.39 -10.73
N LEU A 63 -0.21 -10.20 -11.23
CA LEU A 63 -1.26 -10.02 -12.25
C LEU A 63 -0.91 -10.70 -13.59
N ASN A 64 0.39 -10.84 -13.89
CA ASN A 64 0.90 -11.56 -15.06
C ASN A 64 1.01 -13.08 -14.82
N GLY A 65 0.66 -13.59 -13.64
CA GLY A 65 0.73 -15.01 -13.30
C GLY A 65 2.15 -15.54 -13.07
N LEU A 66 3.12 -14.65 -12.79
CA LEU A 66 4.53 -15.02 -12.59
C LEU A 66 4.85 -15.40 -11.14
N CYS A 67 4.02 -14.97 -10.19
CA CYS A 67 4.19 -15.29 -8.77
C CYS A 67 2.85 -15.36 -8.04
N GLU A 68 2.85 -15.96 -6.85
CA GLU A 68 1.71 -15.99 -5.92
C GLU A 68 1.53 -14.63 -5.21
N ILE A 69 0.29 -14.29 -4.82
CA ILE A 69 -0.03 -12.99 -4.20
C ILE A 69 0.79 -12.70 -2.93
N ASN A 70 1.16 -13.72 -2.16
CA ASN A 70 1.94 -13.56 -0.95
C ASN A 70 3.37 -13.09 -1.22
N LYS A 71 3.91 -13.30 -2.43
CA LYS A 71 5.26 -12.86 -2.83
C LYS A 71 5.37 -11.36 -3.05
N VAL A 72 4.24 -10.67 -3.27
CA VAL A 72 4.21 -9.21 -3.50
C VAL A 72 3.80 -8.42 -2.27
N LEU A 73 3.49 -9.10 -1.15
CA LEU A 73 3.12 -8.46 0.12
C LEU A 73 4.37 -8.09 0.92
N ILE A 74 4.41 -6.85 1.40
CA ILE A 74 5.48 -6.34 2.24
C ILE A 74 4.91 -6.00 3.61
N ASP A 75 5.42 -6.66 4.65
CA ASP A 75 5.04 -6.37 6.03
C ASP A 75 5.79 -5.13 6.55
N LEU A 76 5.03 -4.12 6.94
CA LEU A 76 5.53 -2.86 7.51
C LEU A 76 5.05 -2.65 8.95
N SER A 77 4.41 -3.64 9.57
CA SER A 77 3.88 -3.54 10.94
C SER A 77 4.95 -3.17 11.95
N SER A 78 6.19 -3.65 11.79
CA SER A 78 7.32 -3.29 12.67
C SER A 78 7.69 -1.81 12.66
N ARG A 79 7.32 -1.06 11.61
CA ARG A 79 7.58 0.39 11.49
C ARG A 79 6.52 1.25 12.19
N LEU A 80 5.42 0.65 12.62
CA LEU A 80 4.31 1.35 13.25
C LEU A 80 4.31 1.03 14.74
N GLN A 81 4.71 2.00 15.56
CA GLN A 81 4.51 1.92 17.01
C GLN A 81 3.00 1.94 17.28
N THR A 82 2.40 0.78 17.51
CA THR A 82 1.05 0.68 18.04
C THR A 82 1.14 0.87 19.55
N LYS A 83 0.40 1.84 20.11
CA LYS A 83 0.15 1.83 21.55
C LYS A 83 -0.78 0.66 21.80
N ASP A 84 -0.35 -0.28 22.62
CA ASP A 84 -1.22 -1.30 23.22
C ASP A 84 -2.33 -0.63 24.03
#